data_AF-A0A344UNP8-F1
#
_entry.id   AF-A0A344UNP8-F1
#
_cell.length_a   1.000
_cell.length_b   1.000
_cell.length_c   1.000
_cell.angle_alpha   90.00
_cell.angle_beta   90.00
_cell.angle_gamma   90.00
#
_symmetry.space_group_name_H-M   'P 1'
#
loop_
_entity.id
_entity.type
_entity.pdbx_description
1 polymer ?
#
loop_
_entity_poly.entity_id
_entity_poly.type
_entity_poly.pdbx_seq_one_letter_code
_entity_poly.pdbx_strand_id
1 'polypeptide(L)'
;MRSSGLLGKMAGNTREKGRAFEAAEATLQYAEWWLSQNATTNSPINCNGVQSVPQICNNAIANPTANGAWSVGYTYNPPFLTQSPNGGSQTYYHLPQLYIQYLGLNASGNGALYQLTAVGYGGNDSSVAVLQSTYTLYSGTSNLGK
;
A
#
# COMPACT_ATOMS: atom_id res chain seq x y z
N MET A 1 30.55 25.05 14.24
CA MET A 1 29.69 23.87 14.47
C MET A 1 28.26 24.02 13.91
N ARG A 2 28.06 24.61 12.70
CA ARG A 2 26.73 24.75 12.08
C ARG A 2 26.36 23.61 11.12
N SER A 3 27.35 22.87 10.62
CA SER A 3 27.16 21.79 9.65
C SER A 3 26.67 20.48 10.27
N SER A 4 27.18 20.11 11.46
CA SER A 4 26.85 18.82 12.13
C SER A 4 25.37 18.68 12.51
N GLY A 5 24.70 19.79 12.88
CA GLY A 5 23.27 19.79 13.18
C GLY A 5 22.39 19.60 11.94
N LEU A 6 22.79 20.15 10.79
CA LEU A 6 22.08 19.96 9.53
C LEU A 6 22.25 18.51 9.04
N LEU A 7 23.48 18.00 9.06
CA LEU A 7 23.79 16.62 8.68
C LEU A 7 23.03 15.61 9.55
N GLY A 8 22.91 15.86 10.85
CA GLY A 8 22.13 15.02 11.77
C GLY A 8 20.64 15.01 11.45
N LYS A 9 20.06 16.17 11.09
CA LYS A 9 18.65 16.26 10.66
C LYS A 9 18.42 15.56 9.32
N MET A 10 19.35 15.68 8.37
CA MET A 10 19.28 14.96 7.10
C MET A 10 19.37 13.45 7.31
N ALA A 11 20.31 12.98 8.14
CA ALA A 11 20.45 11.56 8.48
C ALA A 11 19.21 11.00 9.21
N GLY A 12 18.58 11.80 10.07
CA GLY A 12 17.31 11.45 10.69
C GLY A 12 16.21 11.29 9.64
N ASN A 13 16.02 12.30 8.79
CA ASN A 13 15.00 12.28 7.75
C ASN A 13 15.18 11.14 6.73
N THR A 14 16.42 10.83 6.33
CA THR A 14 16.68 9.69 5.43
C THR A 14 16.38 8.36 6.09
N ARG A 15 16.70 8.21 7.38
CA ARG A 15 16.34 7.01 8.16
C ARG A 15 14.82 6.83 8.27
N GLU A 16 14.08 7.89 8.59
CA GLU A 16 12.62 7.81 8.70
C GLU A 16 11.96 7.51 7.35
N LYS A 17 12.48 8.07 6.25
CA LYS A 17 12.02 7.73 4.89
C LYS A 17 12.33 6.29 4.50
N GLY A 18 13.49 5.75 4.89
CA GLY A 18 13.83 4.35 4.67
C GLY A 18 12.84 3.41 5.37
N ARG A 19 12.46 3.71 6.61
CA ARG A 19 11.43 2.95 7.34
C ARG A 19 10.05 3.03 6.71
N ALA A 20 9.65 4.22 6.27
CA ALA A 20 8.38 4.40 5.56
C ALA A 20 8.34 3.55 4.28
N PHE A 21 9.45 3.49 3.55
CA PHE A 21 9.59 2.67 2.35
C PHE A 21 9.50 1.17 2.66
N GLU A 22 10.25 0.68 3.66
CA GLU A 22 10.21 -0.72 4.08
C GLU A 22 8.80 -1.15 4.53
N ALA A 23 8.08 -0.29 5.26
CA ALA A 23 6.70 -0.55 5.66
C ALA A 23 5.74 -0.61 4.45
N ALA A 24 5.94 0.25 3.45
CA ALA A 24 5.17 0.22 2.21
C ALA A 24 5.45 -1.06 1.39
N GLU A 25 6.71 -1.50 1.31
CA GLU A 25 7.08 -2.74 0.63
C GLU A 25 6.47 -3.98 1.27
N ALA A 26 6.56 -4.11 2.61
CA ALA A 26 5.95 -5.21 3.34
C ALA A 26 4.42 -5.26 3.11
N THR A 27 3.80 -4.09 3.00
CA THR A 27 2.36 -3.96 2.74
C THR A 27 2.00 -4.36 1.31
N LEU A 28 2.84 -4.02 0.31
CA LEU A 28 2.67 -4.50 -1.07
C LEU A 28 2.80 -6.02 -1.16
N GLN A 29 3.82 -6.60 -0.53
CA GLN A 29 4.01 -8.05 -0.51
C GLN A 29 2.80 -8.78 0.11
N TYR A 30 2.24 -8.22 1.18
CA TYR A 30 1.00 -8.74 1.77
C TYR A 30 -0.18 -8.65 0.80
N ALA A 31 -0.33 -7.54 0.08
CA ALA A 31 -1.39 -7.37 -0.90
C ALA A 31 -1.28 -8.37 -2.07
N GLU A 32 -0.06 -8.64 -2.56
CA GLU A 32 0.20 -9.66 -3.59
C GLU A 32 -0.14 -11.07 -3.09
N TRP A 33 0.31 -11.43 -1.90
CA TRP A 33 -0.03 -12.70 -1.26
C TRP A 33 -1.54 -12.85 -1.06
N TRP A 34 -2.22 -11.80 -0.61
CA TRP A 34 -3.67 -11.82 -0.41
C TRP A 34 -4.41 -11.99 -1.74
N LEU A 35 -4.02 -11.24 -2.77
CA LEU A 35 -4.58 -11.35 -4.12
C LEU A 35 -4.42 -12.76 -4.69
N SER A 36 -3.23 -13.38 -4.52
CA SER A 36 -2.98 -14.72 -5.05
C SER A 36 -3.94 -15.79 -4.54
N GLN A 37 -4.50 -15.59 -3.35
CA GLN A 37 -5.44 -16.54 -2.71
C GLN A 37 -6.91 -16.15 -2.89
N ASN A 38 -7.21 -14.86 -3.06
CA ASN A 38 -8.57 -14.33 -2.93
C ASN A 38 -9.12 -13.68 -4.21
N ALA A 39 -8.31 -13.56 -5.26
CA ALA A 39 -8.72 -12.91 -6.52
C ALA A 39 -9.84 -13.63 -7.27
N THR A 40 -10.04 -14.93 -7.07
CA THR A 40 -11.10 -15.71 -7.74
C THR A 40 -12.43 -15.67 -6.99
N THR A 41 -12.42 -15.41 -5.69
CA THR A 41 -13.61 -15.40 -4.82
C THR A 41 -14.12 -14.00 -4.55
N ASN A 42 -13.27 -12.96 -4.66
CA ASN A 42 -13.65 -11.57 -4.48
C ASN A 42 -13.86 -10.90 -5.84
N SER A 43 -15.09 -10.48 -6.11
CA SER A 43 -15.39 -9.63 -7.27
C SER A 43 -15.04 -8.17 -6.97
N PRO A 44 -14.66 -7.36 -7.97
CA PRO A 44 -14.37 -5.93 -7.77
C PRO A 44 -15.61 -5.17 -7.27
N ILE A 45 -15.43 -4.36 -6.22
CA ILE A 45 -16.48 -3.49 -5.65
C ILE A 45 -16.06 -2.02 -5.72
N ASN A 46 -17.00 -1.09 -5.56
CA ASN A 46 -16.66 0.33 -5.43
C ASN A 46 -16.26 0.65 -3.98
N CYS A 47 -14.99 0.93 -3.75
CA CYS A 47 -14.45 1.26 -2.44
C CYS A 47 -14.69 2.74 -2.12
N ASN A 48 -15.64 3.01 -1.23
CA ASN A 48 -16.03 4.37 -0.81
C ASN A 48 -15.59 4.73 0.61
N GLY A 49 -14.62 4.01 1.18
CA GLY A 49 -14.12 4.28 2.52
C GLY A 49 -13.01 3.33 2.95
N VAL A 50 -12.58 3.47 4.21
CA VAL A 50 -11.64 2.54 4.85
C VAL A 50 -12.34 1.19 5.04
N GLN A 51 -11.70 0.13 4.58
CA GLN A 51 -12.21 -1.23 4.61
C GLN A 51 -11.70 -1.96 5.86
N SER A 52 -12.57 -2.74 6.50
CA SER A 52 -12.19 -3.60 7.64
C SER A 52 -11.51 -4.90 7.20
N VAL A 53 -11.63 -5.26 5.93
CA VAL A 53 -11.03 -6.44 5.28
C VAL A 53 -10.40 -5.98 3.97
N PRO A 54 -9.27 -6.53 3.51
CA PRO A 54 -8.77 -6.27 2.15
C PRO A 54 -9.83 -6.62 1.11
N GLN A 55 -10.07 -5.73 0.14
CA GLN A 55 -11.06 -5.87 -0.93
C GLN A 55 -10.46 -5.38 -2.24
N ILE A 56 -11.00 -5.86 -3.36
CA ILE A 56 -10.61 -5.43 -4.71
C ILE A 56 -11.51 -4.27 -5.12
N CYS A 57 -10.93 -3.11 -5.38
CA CYS A 57 -11.64 -1.90 -5.73
C CYS A 57 -11.70 -1.71 -7.26
N ASN A 58 -12.87 -1.36 -7.80
CA ASN A 58 -13.03 -1.07 -9.23
C ASN A 58 -12.73 0.40 -9.56
N ASN A 59 -12.85 1.29 -8.57
CA ASN A 59 -12.54 2.70 -8.70
C ASN A 59 -11.06 2.99 -8.42
N ALA A 60 -10.52 4.00 -9.10
CA ALA A 60 -9.20 4.55 -8.79
C ALA A 60 -9.25 5.36 -7.49
N ILE A 61 -8.15 5.32 -6.74
CA ILE A 61 -7.96 6.25 -5.63
C ILE A 61 -7.75 7.67 -6.18
N ALA A 62 -8.50 8.64 -5.66
CA ALA A 62 -8.47 10.01 -6.19
C ALA A 62 -7.12 10.72 -5.96
N ASN A 63 -6.45 10.45 -4.83
CA ASN A 63 -5.18 11.07 -4.45
C ASN A 63 -4.24 10.01 -3.83
N PRO A 64 -3.55 9.19 -4.65
CA PRO A 64 -2.62 8.18 -4.13
C PRO A 64 -1.42 8.79 -3.41
N THR A 65 -1.02 10.02 -3.77
CA THR A 65 0.16 10.70 -3.21
C THR A 65 -0.13 11.53 -1.96
N ALA A 66 -1.32 11.40 -1.37
CA ALA A 66 -1.69 12.19 -0.19
C ALA A 66 -0.71 11.95 0.97
N ASN A 67 -0.16 13.03 1.52
CA ASN A 67 0.62 13.01 2.76
C ASN A 67 -0.35 12.85 3.95
N GLY A 68 -0.70 11.61 4.27
CA GLY A 68 -1.60 11.31 5.38
C GLY A 68 -2.33 9.99 5.18
N ALA A 69 -3.11 9.59 6.18
CA ALA A 69 -3.98 8.42 6.09
C ALA A 69 -4.98 8.61 4.94
N TRP A 70 -5.01 7.67 4.01
CA TRP A 70 -6.03 7.60 2.98
C TRP A 70 -7.40 7.37 3.62
N SER A 71 -8.40 8.08 3.11
CA SER A 71 -9.81 7.88 3.47
C SER A 71 -10.42 6.63 2.85
N VAL A 72 -9.67 5.94 1.98
CA VAL A 72 -10.05 4.71 1.28
C VAL A 72 -8.93 3.68 1.32
N GLY A 73 -9.29 2.40 1.34
CA GLY A 73 -8.34 1.29 1.36
C GLY A 73 -8.35 0.51 2.68
N TYR A 74 -7.44 -0.43 2.82
CA TYR A 74 -7.33 -1.30 3.98
C TYR A 74 -6.09 -0.96 4.81
N THR A 75 -6.24 -0.90 6.13
CA THR A 75 -5.12 -0.61 7.04
C THR A 75 -4.45 -1.92 7.44
N TYR A 76 -3.18 -2.07 7.08
CA TYR A 76 -2.41 -3.25 7.43
C TYR A 76 -1.71 -3.03 8.76
N ASN A 77 -2.04 -3.87 9.76
CA ASN A 77 -1.43 -3.83 11.09
C ASN A 77 -0.62 -5.10 11.36
N PRO A 78 0.64 -5.17 10.92
CA PRO A 78 1.51 -6.27 11.28
C PRO A 78 1.90 -6.19 12.76
N PRO A 79 2.10 -7.33 13.44
CA PRO A 79 2.36 -7.39 14.89
C PRO A 79 3.64 -6.68 15.34
N PHE A 80 4.54 -6.37 14.40
CA PHE A 80 5.82 -5.71 14.67
C PHE A 80 5.77 -4.17 14.52
N LEU A 81 4.66 -3.61 14.02
CA LEU A 81 4.48 -2.16 13.90
C LEU A 81 3.69 -1.62 15.09
N THR A 82 4.25 -0.61 15.76
CA THR A 82 3.58 0.12 16.83
C THR A 82 3.24 1.52 16.36
N GLN A 83 1.95 1.86 16.32
CA GLN A 83 1.49 3.21 15.99
C GLN A 83 1.58 4.13 17.22
N SER A 84 2.21 5.29 17.08
CA SER A 84 2.19 6.37 18.07
C SER A 84 2.10 7.73 17.34
N PRO A 85 0.94 8.41 17.38
CA PRO A 85 0.78 9.75 16.80
C PRO A 85 1.66 10.80 17.47
N ASN A 86 2.04 10.56 18.74
CA ASN A 86 2.85 11.47 19.55
C ASN A 86 4.36 11.21 19.41
N GLY A 87 4.75 10.27 18.53
CA GLY A 87 6.13 9.84 18.37
C GLY A 87 6.60 8.90 19.49
N GLY A 88 7.84 8.43 19.35
CA GLY A 88 8.42 7.40 20.22
C GLY A 88 9.61 6.71 19.54
N SER A 89 10.41 5.96 20.32
CA SER A 89 11.47 5.14 19.75
C SER A 89 10.85 3.93 19.05
N GLN A 90 11.15 3.74 17.76
CA GLN A 90 10.65 2.62 16.94
C GLN A 90 9.12 2.62 16.71
N THR A 91 8.47 3.77 16.85
CA THR A 91 7.03 3.92 16.58
C THR A 91 6.79 4.59 15.23
N TYR A 92 5.63 4.33 14.67
CA TYR A 92 5.17 4.84 13.37
C TYR A 92 4.05 5.86 13.59
N TYR A 93 4.02 6.93 12.80
CA TYR A 93 3.00 7.97 12.92
C TYR A 93 1.59 7.43 12.60
N HIS A 94 1.48 6.66 11.52
CA HIS A 94 0.29 5.90 11.14
C HIS A 94 0.65 4.47 10.74
N LEU A 95 -0.34 3.58 10.83
CA LEU A 95 -0.24 2.25 10.26
C LEU A 95 -0.24 2.34 8.72
N PRO A 96 0.51 1.48 8.02
CA PRO A 96 0.51 1.47 6.57
C PRO A 96 -0.86 1.06 6.02
N GLN A 97 -1.18 1.55 4.83
CA GLN A 97 -2.43 1.25 4.15
C GLN A 97 -2.17 0.70 2.75
N LEU A 98 -3.09 -0.13 2.29
CA LEU A 98 -3.08 -0.72 0.96
C LEU A 98 -4.37 -0.43 0.22
N TYR A 99 -4.24 -0.30 -1.09
CA TYR A 99 -5.33 -0.13 -2.02
C TYR A 99 -5.10 -1.03 -3.22
N ILE A 100 -6.05 -1.92 -3.48
CA ILE A 100 -6.00 -2.85 -4.60
C ILE A 100 -7.03 -2.38 -5.62
N GLN A 101 -6.57 -1.93 -6.78
CA GLN A 101 -7.42 -1.52 -7.88
C GLN A 101 -7.43 -2.59 -8.97
N TYR A 102 -8.60 -2.94 -9.48
CA TYR A 102 -8.74 -3.73 -10.69
C TYR A 102 -8.64 -2.85 -11.93
N LEU A 103 -7.75 -3.19 -12.87
CA LEU A 103 -7.55 -2.45 -14.12
C LEU A 103 -8.25 -3.10 -15.32
N GLY A 104 -8.60 -4.39 -15.24
CA GLY A 104 -9.23 -5.13 -16.32
C GLY A 104 -8.50 -6.43 -16.66
N LEU A 105 -8.83 -7.01 -17.82
CA LEU A 105 -8.16 -8.18 -18.36
C LEU A 105 -7.01 -7.77 -19.30
N ASN A 106 -6.02 -8.65 -19.44
CA ASN A 106 -4.95 -8.49 -20.42
C ASN A 106 -5.50 -8.61 -21.85
N ALA A 107 -4.72 -8.17 -22.84
CA ALA A 107 -5.13 -8.21 -24.25
C ALA A 107 -5.54 -9.61 -24.75
N SER A 108 -5.08 -10.67 -24.07
CA SER A 108 -5.40 -12.07 -24.37
C SER A 108 -6.61 -12.62 -23.60
N GLY A 109 -7.24 -11.84 -22.71
CA GLY A 109 -8.39 -12.26 -21.90
C GLY A 109 -8.08 -13.30 -20.81
N ASN A 110 -6.81 -13.63 -20.61
CA ASN A 110 -6.37 -14.78 -19.78
C ASN A 110 -5.74 -14.37 -18.44
N GLY A 111 -5.55 -13.07 -18.21
CA GLY A 111 -4.97 -12.55 -16.97
C GLY A 111 -5.67 -11.28 -16.51
N ALA A 112 -5.98 -11.21 -15.23
CA ALA A 112 -6.52 -10.03 -14.57
C ALA A 112 -5.36 -9.11 -14.14
N LEU A 113 -5.43 -7.84 -14.53
CA LEU A 113 -4.49 -6.81 -14.10
C LEU A 113 -5.02 -6.08 -12.87
N TYR A 114 -4.15 -5.95 -11.88
CA TYR A 114 -4.38 -5.22 -10.66
C TYR A 114 -3.29 -4.17 -10.48
N GLN A 115 -3.67 -3.00 -10.00
CA GLN A 115 -2.75 -1.98 -9.52
C GLN A 115 -2.82 -1.95 -8.00
N LEU A 116 -1.70 -2.26 -7.37
CA LEU A 116 -1.52 -2.25 -5.94
C LEU A 116 -0.84 -0.94 -5.58
N THR A 117 -1.46 -0.19 -4.70
CA THR A 117 -0.88 1.03 -4.15
C THR A 117 -0.77 0.85 -2.64
N ALA A 118 0.42 1.02 -2.08
CA ALA A 118 0.64 0.99 -0.65
C ALA A 118 1.24 2.30 -0.18
N VAL A 119 0.85 2.73 1.01
CA VAL A 119 1.45 3.87 1.69
C VAL A 119 2.01 3.41 3.03
N GLY A 120 3.26 3.78 3.26
CA GLY A 120 3.97 3.58 4.51
C GLY A 120 4.30 4.93 5.15
N TYR A 121 4.27 4.96 6.48
CA TYR A 121 4.59 6.14 7.28
C TYR A 121 5.87 5.88 8.07
N GLY A 122 6.65 6.91 8.36
CA GLY A 122 7.79 6.86 9.26
C GLY A 122 7.39 7.35 10.66
N GLY A 123 8.37 7.84 11.42
CA GLY A 123 8.12 8.36 12.77
C GLY A 123 7.42 9.74 12.83
N ASN A 124 7.09 10.37 11.69
CA ASN A 124 6.40 11.66 11.63
C ASN A 124 5.51 11.79 10.38
N ASP A 125 4.67 12.84 10.35
CA ASP A 125 3.73 13.17 9.26
C ASP A 125 4.38 13.44 7.90
N SER A 126 5.66 13.82 7.91
CA SER A 126 6.43 14.25 6.75
C SER A 126 7.24 13.11 6.12
N SER A 127 7.35 11.98 6.81
CA SER A 127 8.06 10.79 6.32
C SER A 127 7.04 9.80 5.78
N VAL A 128 6.54 10.06 4.58
CA VAL A 128 5.58 9.20 3.89
C VAL A 128 6.26 8.63 2.64
N ALA A 129 6.04 7.35 2.38
CA ALA A 129 6.44 6.69 1.15
C ALA A 129 5.20 6.04 0.52
N VAL A 130 4.95 6.34 -0.75
CA VAL A 130 3.87 5.71 -1.52
C VAL A 130 4.53 4.87 -2.60
N LEU A 131 4.17 3.60 -2.65
CA LEU A 131 4.63 2.65 -3.65
C LEU A 131 3.46 2.16 -4.47
N GLN A 132 3.70 2.00 -5.77
CA GLN A 132 2.73 1.50 -6.71
C GLN A 132 3.35 0.36 -7.51
N SER A 133 2.68 -0.78 -7.54
CA SER A 133 3.05 -1.97 -8.30
C SER A 133 1.88 -2.42 -9.16
N THR A 134 2.16 -2.96 -10.34
CA THR A 134 1.15 -3.61 -11.19
C THR A 134 1.36 -5.11 -11.12
N TYR A 135 0.33 -5.83 -10.67
CA TYR A 135 0.35 -7.27 -10.53
C TYR A 135 -0.64 -7.90 -11.52
N THR A 136 -0.19 -8.93 -12.24
CA THR A 136 -1.03 -9.65 -13.19
C THR A 136 -1.21 -11.07 -12.73
N LEU A 137 -2.47 -11.47 -12.50
CA LEU A 137 -2.81 -12.83 -12.12
C LEU A 137 -3.36 -13.58 -13.33
N TYR A 138 -2.65 -14.62 -13.74
CA TYR A 138 -3.08 -15.48 -14.84
C TYR A 138 -4.09 -16.51 -14.32
N SER A 139 -5.18 -16.71 -15.06
CA SER A 139 -6.04 -17.86 -14.85
C SER A 139 -5.54 -19.03 -15.69
N GLY A 140 -5.49 -20.22 -15.11
CA GLY A 140 -5.19 -21.47 -15.85
C GLY A 140 -6.28 -21.84 -16.87
N THR A 141 -7.42 -21.14 -16.84
CA THR A 141 -8.54 -21.35 -17.77
C THR A 141 -8.81 -20.08 -18.57
N SER A 142 -8.65 -20.16 -19.89
CA SER A 142 -9.10 -19.13 -20.82
C SER A 142 -10.54 -19.44 -21.26
N ASN A 143 -11.45 -18.47 -21.12
CA ASN A 143 -12.77 -18.61 -21.72
C ASN A 143 -12.63 -18.29 -23.21
N LEU A 144 -12.62 -19.33 -24.05
CA LEU A 144 -12.45 -19.22 -25.50
C LEU A 144 -13.76 -18.89 -26.25
N GLY A 145 -14.85 -18.51 -25.54
CA GLY A 145 -16.09 -18.02 -26.14
C GLY A 145 -16.56 -18.88 -27.30
N LYS A 146 -17.14 -20.04 -27.00
CA LYS A 146 -17.90 -20.82 -27.99
C LYS A 146 -19.38 -20.69 -27.65
#